data_AF-A0A3E1ECD2-F1
#
_entry.id   AF-A0A3E1ECD2-F1
#
_cell.length_a   1.000
_cell.length_b   1.000
_cell.length_c   1.000
_cell.angle_alpha   90.00
_cell.angle_beta   90.00
_cell.angle_gamma   90.00
#
_symmetry.space_group_name_H-M   'P 1'
#
loop_
_entity.id
_entity.type
_entity.pdbx_description
1 polymer ?
#
loop_
_entity_poly.entity_id
_entity_poly.type
_entity_poly.pdbx_seq_one_letter_code
_entity_poly.pdbx_strand_id
1 'polypeptide(L)'
;MIPAGTALDNGGEVLKVDDATGSTVVEFRFGDRAPWPLLADGEGYSLVHMNPVAGDVHHGDAGNWRSSAVEGGSPGASDALPVPVDPAGDEDGDGLINLLEHVMGDGAMFTAEEAAAGRTLVWQVRPGGDAGQMVIESSGDLGVWQTEAGLTGYAEAMVGGLIRRSAVIPASGERRYFRARVVPVP
;
A
#
# COMPACT_ATOMS: atom_id res chain seq x y z
N MET A 1 27.89 10.26 -25.45
CA MET A 1 26.82 9.38 -25.96
C MET A 1 26.65 8.28 -24.92
N ILE A 2 25.60 8.36 -24.10
CA ILE A 2 25.30 7.34 -23.07
C ILE A 2 24.54 6.20 -23.78
N PRO A 3 24.83 4.91 -23.52
CA PRO A 3 24.22 3.81 -24.27
C PRO A 3 22.70 3.75 -24.04
N ALA A 4 21.96 3.54 -25.13
CA ALA A 4 20.52 3.27 -25.08
C ALA A 4 20.30 1.84 -24.55
N GLY A 5 19.96 1.73 -23.26
CA GLY A 5 19.67 0.44 -22.61
C GLY A 5 19.59 0.47 -21.08
N THR A 6 19.45 1.63 -20.44
CA THR A 6 19.40 1.77 -18.97
C THR A 6 18.02 2.15 -18.44
N ALA A 7 16.97 2.05 -19.27
CA ALA A 7 15.60 2.36 -18.86
C ALA A 7 14.89 1.07 -18.50
N LEU A 8 14.21 1.08 -17.35
CA LEU A 8 13.33 -0.01 -16.94
C LEU A 8 12.05 -0.01 -17.79
N ASP A 9 11.41 -1.16 -17.97
CA ASP A 9 10.09 -1.25 -18.63
C ASP A 9 9.03 -0.59 -17.74
N ASN A 10 8.41 0.48 -18.24
CA ASN A 10 7.40 1.23 -17.51
C ASN A 10 6.11 0.41 -17.28
N GLY A 11 5.89 -0.67 -18.03
CA GLY A 11 4.78 -1.60 -17.81
C GLY A 11 5.09 -2.73 -16.81
N GLY A 12 6.31 -2.76 -16.27
CA GLY A 12 6.79 -3.78 -15.36
C GLY A 12 7.66 -4.85 -16.00
N GLU A 13 8.76 -5.19 -15.34
CA GLU A 13 9.70 -6.23 -15.75
C GLU A 13 10.27 -7.01 -14.57
N VAL A 14 11.14 -7.98 -14.86
CA VAL A 14 11.89 -8.72 -13.85
C VAL A 14 13.13 -7.91 -13.47
N LEU A 15 13.22 -7.54 -12.20
CA LEU A 15 14.43 -6.99 -11.60
C LEU A 15 15.23 -8.12 -10.97
N LYS A 16 16.53 -8.16 -11.27
CA LYS A 16 17.49 -9.07 -10.67
C LYS A 16 18.69 -8.29 -10.17
N VAL A 17 19.05 -8.51 -8.91
CA VAL A 17 20.26 -7.96 -8.30
C VAL A 17 21.16 -9.11 -7.91
N ASP A 18 22.37 -9.12 -8.46
CA ASP A 18 23.41 -10.10 -8.13
C ASP A 18 24.50 -9.43 -7.29
N ASP A 19 25.10 -10.19 -6.38
CA ASP A 19 26.27 -9.74 -5.63
C ASP A 19 27.56 -9.82 -6.46
N ALA A 20 28.69 -9.39 -5.88
CA ALA A 20 29.99 -9.41 -6.55
C ALA A 20 30.51 -10.82 -6.89
N THR A 21 29.92 -11.88 -6.32
CA THR A 21 30.24 -13.28 -6.62
C THR A 21 29.38 -13.86 -7.74
N GLY A 22 28.36 -13.12 -8.20
CA GLY A 22 27.37 -13.59 -9.17
C GLY A 22 26.21 -14.35 -8.53
N SER A 23 26.06 -14.30 -7.20
CA SER A 23 24.93 -14.90 -6.49
C SER A 23 23.74 -13.93 -6.51
N THR A 24 22.55 -14.43 -6.83
CA THR A 24 21.32 -13.63 -6.81
C THR A 24 20.98 -13.21 -5.39
N VAL A 25 20.91 -11.90 -5.14
CA VAL A 25 20.44 -11.31 -3.88
C VAL A 25 18.93 -11.21 -3.88
N VAL A 26 18.34 -10.72 -4.97
CA VAL A 26 16.89 -10.62 -5.15
C VAL A 26 16.51 -10.73 -6.62
N GLU A 27 15.39 -11.40 -6.90
CA GLU A 27 14.79 -11.48 -8.22
C GLU A 27 13.27 -11.45 -8.11
N PHE A 28 12.60 -10.48 -8.74
CA PHE A 28 11.14 -10.35 -8.72
C PHE A 28 10.63 -9.54 -9.91
N ARG A 29 9.34 -9.69 -10.24
CA ARG A 29 8.66 -8.87 -11.24
C ARG A 29 7.87 -7.76 -10.55
N PHE A 30 8.07 -6.51 -10.96
CA PHE A 30 7.22 -5.39 -10.57
C PHE A 30 6.17 -5.07 -11.63
N GLY A 31 5.20 -4.20 -11.31
CA GLY A 31 4.15 -3.74 -12.21
C GLY A 31 3.73 -2.30 -11.96
N ASP A 32 2.98 -1.74 -12.91
CA ASP A 32 2.51 -0.34 -12.95
C ASP A 32 1.01 -0.20 -12.59
N ARG A 33 0.36 -1.32 -12.24
CA ARG A 33 -1.07 -1.40 -11.94
C ARG A 33 -1.29 -2.01 -10.57
N ALA A 34 -2.43 -1.66 -9.97
CA ALA A 34 -2.92 -2.30 -8.77
C ALA A 34 -2.86 -3.83 -8.91
N PRO A 35 -2.33 -4.55 -7.90
CA PRO A 35 -2.07 -4.08 -6.53
C PRO A 35 -0.76 -3.31 -6.28
N TRP A 36 0.07 -3.06 -7.29
CA TRP A 36 1.27 -2.22 -7.13
C TRP A 36 0.91 -0.74 -6.84
N PRO A 37 1.72 -0.02 -6.03
CA PRO A 37 1.50 1.40 -5.76
C PRO A 37 1.48 2.23 -7.05
N LEU A 38 0.38 2.93 -7.28
CA LEU A 38 0.14 3.68 -8.53
C LEU A 38 0.87 5.02 -8.52
N LEU A 39 1.11 5.63 -7.34
CA LEU A 39 1.87 6.88 -7.27
C LEU A 39 3.35 6.69 -7.64
N ALA A 40 3.87 5.45 -7.59
CA ALA A 40 5.21 5.14 -8.07
C ALA A 40 5.29 5.01 -9.60
N ASP A 41 4.15 5.00 -10.31
CA ASP A 41 4.07 5.01 -11.76
C ASP A 41 3.86 6.44 -12.28
N GLY A 42 4.96 7.13 -12.58
CA GLY A 42 4.93 8.39 -13.33
C GLY A 42 4.62 9.67 -12.55
N GLU A 43 4.11 9.59 -11.32
CA GLU A 43 3.78 10.76 -10.47
C GLU A 43 4.99 11.27 -9.63
N GLY A 44 6.20 10.74 -9.89
CA GLY A 44 7.44 11.21 -9.27
C GLY A 44 7.79 10.55 -7.93
N TYR A 45 6.95 9.67 -7.38
CA TYR A 45 7.29 8.87 -6.20
C TYR A 45 8.10 7.64 -6.58
N SER A 46 8.89 7.13 -5.64
CA SER A 46 9.67 5.90 -5.81
C SER A 46 8.96 4.71 -5.19
N LEU A 47 9.24 3.50 -5.69
CA LEU A 47 8.80 2.25 -5.07
C LEU A 47 9.69 1.94 -3.86
N VAL A 48 9.09 1.72 -2.68
CA VAL A 48 9.80 1.43 -1.43
C VAL A 48 9.30 0.11 -0.85
N HIS A 49 10.23 -0.79 -0.55
CA HIS A 49 9.91 -2.05 0.13
C HIS A 49 9.67 -1.77 1.62
N MET A 50 8.52 -2.17 2.16
CA MET A 50 8.11 -1.81 3.52
C MET A 50 8.91 -2.54 4.60
N ASN A 51 9.37 -3.77 4.34
CA ASN A 51 10.16 -4.54 5.31
C ASN A 51 11.50 -5.03 4.72
N PRO A 52 12.50 -4.15 4.55
CA PRO A 52 13.77 -4.53 3.94
C PRO A 52 14.71 -5.31 4.89
N VAL A 53 14.40 -5.36 6.19
CA VAL A 53 15.35 -5.82 7.23
C VAL A 53 15.00 -7.19 7.80
N ALA A 54 13.73 -7.62 7.77
CA ALA A 54 13.29 -8.87 8.40
C ALA A 54 13.61 -10.15 7.60
N GLY A 55 14.42 -10.07 6.54
CA GLY A 55 14.68 -11.21 5.66
C GLY A 55 13.44 -11.64 4.87
N ASP A 56 12.46 -10.73 4.72
CA ASP A 56 11.28 -10.94 3.91
C ASP A 56 11.69 -10.96 2.42
N VAL A 57 11.61 -12.16 1.84
CA VAL A 57 11.97 -12.46 0.45
C VAL A 57 10.79 -12.31 -0.51
N HIS A 58 9.63 -11.86 -0.02
CA HIS A 58 8.40 -11.76 -0.81
C HIS A 58 8.36 -10.47 -1.66
N HIS A 59 9.47 -10.15 -2.34
CA HIS A 59 9.60 -8.98 -3.21
C HIS A 59 8.62 -9.02 -4.40
N GLY A 60 8.13 -10.19 -4.80
CA GLY A 60 7.10 -10.33 -5.83
C GLY A 60 5.69 -9.94 -5.38
N ASP A 61 5.46 -9.80 -4.07
CA ASP A 61 4.15 -9.47 -3.55
C ASP A 61 4.00 -7.95 -3.48
N ALA A 62 3.20 -7.39 -4.39
CA ALA A 62 2.95 -5.95 -4.49
C ALA A 62 2.51 -5.32 -3.15
N GLY A 63 1.84 -6.09 -2.30
CA GLY A 63 1.41 -5.68 -0.97
C GLY A 63 2.54 -5.36 0.02
N ASN A 64 3.79 -5.74 -0.30
CA ASN A 64 5.00 -5.40 0.48
C ASN A 64 5.69 -4.12 -0.01
N TRP A 65 5.11 -3.47 -1.00
CA TRP A 65 5.61 -2.22 -1.57
C TRP A 65 4.65 -1.07 -1.30
N ARG A 66 5.23 0.11 -1.14
CA ARG A 66 4.49 1.38 -1.10
C ARG A 66 5.19 2.43 -1.96
N SER A 67 4.50 3.52 -2.21
CA SER A 67 5.14 4.73 -2.71
C SER A 67 5.94 5.42 -1.60
N SER A 68 6.99 6.13 -1.99
CA SER A 68 7.75 6.99 -1.08
C SER A 68 6.86 8.08 -0.48
N ALA A 69 7.24 8.60 0.69
CA ALA A 69 6.51 9.67 1.36
C ALA A 69 6.61 11.03 0.62
N VAL A 70 7.64 11.20 -0.20
CA VAL A 70 7.92 12.42 -0.97
C VAL A 70 8.28 12.10 -2.41
N GLU A 71 8.03 13.06 -3.31
CA GLU A 71 8.49 13.02 -4.69
C GLU A 71 10.03 12.97 -4.74
N GLY A 72 10.57 12.21 -5.70
CA GLY A 72 12.00 11.93 -5.81
C GLY A 72 12.53 10.90 -4.80
N GLY A 73 11.68 10.39 -3.91
CA GLY A 73 12.04 9.41 -2.89
C GLY A 73 12.99 9.94 -1.83
N SER A 74 13.65 9.02 -1.12
CA SER A 74 14.62 9.32 -0.06
C SER A 74 15.98 8.64 -0.32
N PRO A 75 16.76 9.05 -1.35
CA PRO A 75 18.01 8.39 -1.68
C PRO A 75 18.98 8.30 -0.50
N GLY A 76 19.40 7.08 -0.15
CA GLY A 76 20.34 6.83 0.95
C GLY A 76 19.75 6.93 2.36
N ALA A 77 18.44 7.15 2.49
CA ALA A 77 17.73 7.22 3.77
C ALA A 77 16.41 6.44 3.73
N SER A 78 15.91 6.05 4.90
CA SER A 78 14.56 5.51 5.03
C SER A 78 13.55 6.64 5.26
N ASP A 79 12.39 6.52 4.64
CA ASP A 79 11.20 7.34 4.89
C ASP A 79 10.14 6.58 5.71
N ALA A 80 10.52 5.44 6.34
CA ALA A 80 9.67 4.70 7.26
C ALA A 80 9.46 5.49 8.56
N LEU A 81 8.25 5.42 9.09
CA LEU A 81 7.90 6.00 10.38
C LEU A 81 8.41 5.09 11.52
N PRO A 82 8.74 5.66 12.68
CA PRO A 82 9.05 4.87 13.86
C PRO A 82 7.89 3.95 14.23
N VAL A 83 8.18 2.67 14.49
CA VAL A 83 7.17 1.70 14.97
C VAL A 83 6.61 2.19 16.32
N PRO A 84 5.27 2.16 16.52
CA PRO A 84 4.68 2.52 17.80
C PRO A 84 5.20 1.65 18.95
N VAL A 85 5.44 2.26 20.11
CA VAL A 85 5.95 1.54 21.30
C VAL A 85 4.90 0.56 21.84
N ASP A 86 3.64 0.97 21.86
CA ASP A 86 2.49 0.11 22.17
C ASP A 86 1.52 0.09 20.98
N PRO A 87 1.67 -0.83 20.00
CA PRO A 87 0.79 -0.87 18.83
C PRO A 87 -0.69 -1.12 19.16
N ALA A 88 -1.00 -1.66 20.34
CA ALA A 88 -2.37 -1.92 20.79
C ALA A 88 -2.92 -0.83 21.72
N GLY A 89 -2.08 0.15 22.08
CA GLY A 89 -2.45 1.32 22.88
C GLY A 89 -3.30 2.31 22.09
N ASP A 90 -3.83 3.29 22.81
CA ASP A 90 -4.66 4.42 22.37
C ASP A 90 -4.37 5.55 23.37
N GLU A 91 -3.13 6.05 23.32
CA GLU A 91 -2.58 6.93 24.35
C GLU A 91 -3.19 8.33 24.31
N ASP A 92 -3.73 8.75 23.17
CA ASP A 92 -4.38 10.05 22.98
C ASP A 92 -5.90 9.99 23.20
N GLY A 93 -6.49 8.78 23.23
CA GLY A 93 -7.86 8.52 23.65
C GLY A 93 -8.89 8.87 22.60
N ASP A 94 -8.53 8.82 21.33
CA ASP A 94 -9.42 9.12 20.21
C ASP A 94 -10.24 7.89 19.75
N GLY A 95 -9.89 6.71 20.28
CA GLY A 95 -10.57 5.43 20.02
C GLY A 95 -9.96 4.63 18.86
N LEU A 96 -8.86 5.09 18.26
CA LEU A 96 -8.05 4.36 17.31
C LEU A 96 -6.80 3.82 18.02
N ILE A 97 -6.45 2.58 17.73
CA ILE A 97 -5.21 2.03 18.29
C ILE A 97 -4.00 2.58 17.53
N ASN A 98 -2.86 2.75 18.20
CA ASN A 98 -1.64 3.30 17.62
C ASN A 98 -1.19 2.62 16.33
N LEU A 99 -1.39 1.30 16.18
CA LEU A 99 -1.08 0.59 14.94
C LEU A 99 -1.97 1.04 13.76
N LEU A 100 -3.24 1.30 14.03
CA LEU A 100 -4.18 1.77 13.02
C LEU A 100 -3.77 3.17 12.54
N GLU A 101 -3.42 4.06 13.46
CA GLU A 101 -2.95 5.42 13.17
C GLU A 101 -1.58 5.44 12.49
N HIS A 102 -0.70 4.52 12.85
CA HIS A 102 0.58 4.34 12.17
C HIS A 102 0.38 4.06 10.68
N VAL A 103 -0.58 3.20 10.35
CA VAL A 103 -0.86 2.74 8.98
C VAL A 103 -1.79 3.66 8.21
N MET A 104 -2.77 4.28 8.87
CA MET A 104 -3.85 5.06 8.24
C MET A 104 -3.81 6.57 8.58
N GLY A 105 -2.96 6.99 9.51
CA GLY A 105 -2.94 8.33 10.08
C GLY A 105 -3.98 8.55 11.18
N ASP A 106 -3.73 9.55 12.01
CA ASP A 106 -4.54 10.08 13.13
C ASP A 106 -6.05 10.19 12.79
N GLY A 107 -6.38 10.75 11.63
CA GLY A 107 -7.76 10.86 11.15
C GLY A 107 -8.24 9.69 10.31
N ALA A 108 -7.89 8.44 10.66
CA ALA A 108 -8.08 7.25 9.81
C ALA A 108 -9.46 7.24 9.13
N MET A 109 -9.46 7.21 7.79
CA MET A 109 -10.67 7.31 6.98
C MET A 109 -10.91 6.01 6.20
N PHE A 110 -12.14 5.50 6.28
CA PHE A 110 -12.67 4.43 5.42
C PHE A 110 -14.16 4.68 5.17
N THR A 111 -14.51 5.10 3.96
CA THR A 111 -15.87 5.52 3.58
C THR A 111 -16.32 4.85 2.28
N ALA A 112 -17.63 4.77 2.10
CA ALA A 112 -18.24 4.46 0.81
C ALA A 112 -18.95 5.72 0.30
N GLU A 113 -18.53 6.21 -0.86
CA GLU A 113 -19.03 7.42 -1.49
C GLU A 113 -19.82 7.08 -2.75
N GLU A 114 -20.91 7.79 -3.02
CA GLU A 114 -21.64 7.69 -4.28
C GLU A 114 -20.94 8.54 -5.35
N ALA A 115 -20.61 7.93 -6.49
CA ALA A 115 -19.97 8.57 -7.63
C ALA A 115 -20.78 8.33 -8.92
N ALA A 116 -20.44 9.05 -9.99
CA ALA A 116 -21.13 8.92 -11.27
C ALA A 116 -21.07 7.49 -11.86
N ALA A 117 -20.01 6.73 -11.53
CA ALA A 117 -19.80 5.35 -11.98
C ALA A 117 -20.36 4.29 -11.00
N GLY A 118 -21.08 4.70 -9.96
CA GLY A 118 -21.56 3.83 -8.89
C GLY A 118 -20.90 4.16 -7.54
N ARG A 119 -20.90 3.19 -6.62
CA ARG A 119 -20.29 3.36 -5.30
C ARG A 119 -18.79 3.11 -5.35
N THR A 120 -18.06 3.97 -4.66
CA THR A 120 -16.60 3.90 -4.55
C THR A 120 -16.23 3.79 -3.08
N LEU A 121 -15.40 2.81 -2.73
CA LEU A 121 -14.71 2.82 -1.44
C LEU A 121 -13.58 3.82 -1.51
N VAL A 122 -13.44 4.62 -0.46
CA VAL A 122 -12.37 5.59 -0.30
C VAL A 122 -11.75 5.35 1.06
N TRP A 123 -10.43 5.27 1.09
CA TRP A 123 -9.69 5.12 2.32
C TRP A 123 -8.36 5.83 2.22
N GLN A 124 -7.68 5.97 3.34
CA GLN A 124 -6.34 6.56 3.36
C GLN A 124 -5.34 5.62 4.00
N VAL A 125 -4.10 5.73 3.56
CA VAL A 125 -2.94 5.09 4.18
C VAL A 125 -1.82 6.11 4.32
N ARG A 126 -0.98 5.93 5.33
CA ARG A 126 0.14 6.80 5.63
C ARG A 126 1.42 6.24 5.01
N PRO A 127 2.11 6.97 4.12
CA PRO A 127 3.44 6.59 3.68
C PRO A 127 4.38 6.39 4.88
N GLY A 128 5.18 5.33 4.85
CA GLY A 128 6.09 4.99 5.94
C GLY A 128 5.43 4.28 7.13
N GLY A 129 4.11 4.08 7.12
CA GLY A 129 3.35 3.31 8.11
C GLY A 129 3.64 1.80 8.06
N ASP A 130 4.91 1.41 8.00
CA ASP A 130 5.34 0.09 7.51
C ASP A 130 5.21 -1.04 8.55
N ALA A 131 4.77 -0.74 9.77
CA ALA A 131 4.60 -1.72 10.85
C ALA A 131 3.31 -2.53 10.73
N GLY A 132 2.45 -2.20 9.77
CA GLY A 132 1.21 -2.91 9.53
C GLY A 132 0.74 -2.77 8.09
N GLN A 133 -0.04 -3.74 7.64
CA GLN A 133 -0.64 -3.76 6.32
C GLN A 133 -2.16 -3.62 6.44
N MET A 134 -2.73 -2.69 5.68
CA MET A 134 -4.17 -2.54 5.58
C MET A 134 -4.74 -3.55 4.58
N VAL A 135 -5.74 -4.32 5.02
CA VAL A 135 -6.52 -5.27 4.22
C VAL A 135 -7.97 -4.81 4.21
N ILE A 136 -8.59 -4.77 3.04
CA ILE A 136 -10.03 -4.56 2.92
C ILE A 136 -10.72 -5.91 3.00
N GLU A 137 -11.73 -5.99 3.85
CA GLU A 137 -12.56 -7.18 3.99
C GLU A 137 -14.02 -6.85 3.68
N SER A 138 -14.74 -7.83 3.15
CA SER A 138 -16.17 -7.73 2.93
C SER A 138 -16.96 -8.87 3.56
N SER A 139 -18.24 -8.60 3.76
CA SER A 139 -19.20 -9.54 4.34
C SER A 139 -20.58 -9.34 3.72
N GLY A 140 -21.33 -10.43 3.54
CA GLY A 140 -22.75 -10.37 3.16
C GLY A 140 -23.69 -10.25 4.36
N ASP A 141 -23.23 -10.63 5.55
CA ASP A 141 -24.09 -10.85 6.73
C ASP A 141 -23.59 -10.19 8.03
N LEU A 142 -22.48 -9.45 7.98
CA LEU A 142 -21.73 -8.89 9.13
C LEU A 142 -21.12 -9.93 10.08
N GLY A 143 -21.28 -11.22 9.81
CA GLY A 143 -20.75 -12.31 10.64
C GLY A 143 -19.48 -12.91 10.05
N VAL A 144 -19.54 -13.33 8.77
CA VAL A 144 -18.41 -13.92 8.06
C VAL A 144 -17.71 -12.85 7.23
N TRP A 145 -16.41 -12.68 7.48
CA TRP A 145 -15.58 -11.70 6.80
C TRP A 145 -14.50 -12.40 5.98
N GLN A 146 -14.22 -11.89 4.79
CA GLN A 146 -13.21 -12.40 3.88
C GLN A 146 -12.46 -11.24 3.22
N THR A 147 -11.21 -11.48 2.81
CA THR A 147 -10.45 -10.50 2.03
C THR A 147 -11.22 -10.13 0.76
N GLU A 148 -11.41 -8.84 0.55
CA GLU A 148 -12.13 -8.33 -0.61
C GLU A 148 -11.25 -8.44 -1.86
N ALA A 149 -11.79 -9.06 -2.92
CA ALA A 149 -11.08 -9.28 -4.18
C ALA A 149 -11.83 -8.75 -5.41
N GLY A 150 -13.03 -8.19 -5.23
CA GLY A 150 -13.90 -7.78 -6.33
C GLY A 150 -13.80 -6.31 -6.72
N LEU A 151 -13.07 -5.47 -5.98
CA LEU A 151 -12.96 -4.04 -6.29
C LEU A 151 -12.21 -3.81 -7.61
N THR A 152 -12.61 -2.78 -8.34
CA THR A 152 -12.03 -2.41 -9.63
C THR A 152 -11.72 -0.91 -9.67
N GLY A 153 -11.06 -0.42 -10.73
CA GLY A 153 -10.84 1.02 -10.90
C GLY A 153 -10.05 1.65 -9.75
N TYR A 154 -9.01 0.95 -9.27
CA TYR A 154 -8.14 1.46 -8.22
C TYR A 154 -7.48 2.77 -8.65
N ALA A 155 -7.45 3.74 -7.74
CA ALA A 155 -6.75 5.01 -7.91
C ALA A 155 -6.11 5.45 -6.59
N GLU A 156 -4.99 6.15 -6.70
CA GLU A 156 -4.26 6.74 -5.57
C GLU A 156 -4.01 8.22 -5.82
N ALA A 157 -4.01 9.02 -4.76
CA ALA A 157 -3.62 10.43 -4.81
C ALA A 157 -2.93 10.82 -3.50
N MET A 158 -1.82 11.55 -3.58
CA MET A 158 -1.18 12.13 -2.40
C MET A 158 -1.97 13.38 -1.95
N VAL A 159 -2.53 13.35 -0.75
CA VAL A 159 -3.37 14.43 -0.19
C VAL A 159 -2.93 14.70 1.25
N GLY A 160 -2.36 15.89 1.50
CA GLY A 160 -1.94 16.28 2.85
C GLY A 160 -0.86 15.38 3.47
N GLY A 161 -0.02 14.73 2.65
CA GLY A 161 1.01 13.78 3.12
C GLY A 161 0.49 12.36 3.39
N LEU A 162 -0.79 12.09 3.11
CA LEU A 162 -1.39 10.75 3.13
C LEU A 162 -1.70 10.30 1.71
N ILE A 163 -1.73 9.00 1.48
CA ILE A 163 -2.20 8.43 0.21
C ILE A 163 -3.69 8.16 0.35
N ARG A 164 -4.51 8.94 -0.35
CA ARG A 164 -5.93 8.66 -0.52
C ARG A 164 -6.08 7.61 -1.62
N ARG A 165 -6.61 6.46 -1.26
CA ARG A 165 -6.91 5.35 -2.16
C ARG A 165 -8.41 5.28 -2.43
N SER A 166 -8.76 4.84 -3.62
CA SER A 166 -10.15 4.58 -3.96
C SER A 166 -10.28 3.38 -4.88
N ALA A 167 -11.43 2.70 -4.81
CA ALA A 167 -11.78 1.63 -5.74
C ALA A 167 -13.29 1.50 -5.89
N VAL A 168 -13.74 1.20 -7.10
CA VAL A 168 -15.14 1.02 -7.47
C VAL A 168 -15.65 -0.31 -6.93
N ILE A 169 -16.80 -0.26 -6.26
CA ILE A 169 -17.55 -1.42 -5.81
C ILE A 169 -18.41 -1.91 -6.99
N PRO A 170 -18.17 -3.11 -7.55
CA PRO A 170 -18.99 -3.59 -8.66
C PRO A 170 -20.45 -3.74 -8.26
N ALA A 171 -21.39 -3.48 -9.17
CA ALA A 171 -22.79 -3.78 -8.91
C ALA A 171 -22.97 -5.30 -8.73
N SER A 172 -23.55 -5.70 -7.59
CA SER A 172 -23.80 -7.12 -7.26
C SER A 172 -25.27 -7.45 -7.07
N GLY A 173 -26.16 -6.45 -6.95
CA GLY A 173 -27.58 -6.67 -6.62
C GLY A 173 -27.83 -7.13 -5.17
N GLU A 174 -26.79 -7.45 -4.42
CA GLU A 174 -26.83 -7.91 -3.03
C GLU A 174 -26.26 -6.87 -2.08
N ARG A 175 -26.70 -6.92 -0.82
CA ARG A 175 -26.13 -6.08 0.23
C ARG A 175 -24.75 -6.62 0.60
N ARG A 176 -23.75 -5.73 0.63
CA ARG A 176 -22.40 -6.03 1.11
C ARG A 176 -21.97 -4.98 2.12
N TYR A 177 -21.21 -5.43 3.10
CA TYR A 177 -20.56 -4.63 4.13
C TYR A 177 -19.06 -4.70 3.93
N PHE A 178 -18.37 -3.62 4.28
CA PHE A 178 -16.93 -3.51 4.11
C PHE A 178 -16.30 -3.01 5.40
N ARG A 179 -15.07 -3.44 5.67
CA ARG A 179 -14.23 -2.90 6.74
C ARG A 179 -12.77 -2.86 6.32
N ALA A 180 -12.03 -1.94 6.93
CA ALA A 180 -10.59 -1.95 6.95
C ALA A 180 -10.11 -2.79 8.14
N ARG A 181 -9.12 -3.66 7.92
CA ARG A 181 -8.38 -4.35 8.99
C ARG A 181 -6.90 -4.08 8.79
N VAL A 182 -6.24 -3.60 9.82
CA VAL A 182 -4.77 -3.52 9.84
C VAL A 182 -4.21 -4.79 10.48
N VAL A 183 -3.23 -5.37 9.80
CA VAL A 183 -2.52 -6.58 10.25
C VAL A 183 -1.08 -6.19 10.54
N PRO A 184 -0.52 -6.49 11.73
CA PRO A 184 0.88 -6.23 12.02
C PRO A 184 1.78 -6.94 11.00
N VAL A 185 2.82 -6.25 10.55
CA VAL A 185 3.92 -6.86 9.79
C VAL A 185 4.99 -7.28 10.82
N PRO A 186 5.44 -8.55 10.80
CA PRO A 186 6.40 -9.08 11.77
C PRO A 186 7.83 -8.52 11.64
#